data_AF-A0A3A9B728-F1
#
_entry.id   AF-A0A3A9B728-F1
#
_cell.length_a   1.000
_cell.length_b   1.000
_cell.length_c   1.000
_cell.angle_alpha   90.00
_cell.angle_beta   90.00
_cell.angle_gamma   90.00
#
_symmetry.space_group_name_H-M   'P 1'
#
loop_
_entity.id
_entity.type
_entity.pdbx_description
1 polymer ?
#
loop_
_entity_poly.entity_id
_entity_poly.type
_entity_poly.pdbx_seq_one_letter_code
_entity_poly.pdbx_strand_id
1 'polypeptide(L)'
;MKKIYILNSCNGFEEYSSMRLVAATTSIKKIKSIIIKQIKEEEMTYTRGNDGLSKTKQIKMLREDWEKMGENIVFDNLKYGYVEVVIDGEIQ
;
A
#
# COMPACT_ATOMS: atom_id res chain seq x y z
N MET A 1 -16.86 14.26 -1.97
CA MET A 1 -15.78 14.13 -2.98
C MET A 1 -15.23 12.70 -2.94
N LYS A 2 -14.71 12.17 -4.05
CA LYS A 2 -14.35 10.75 -4.17
C LYS A 2 -12.84 10.57 -4.02
N LYS A 3 -12.37 9.67 -3.16
CA LYS A 3 -10.93 9.37 -3.04
C LYS A 3 -10.45 8.58 -4.25
N ILE A 4 -9.27 8.94 -4.75
CA ILE A 4 -8.49 8.17 -5.72
C ILE A 4 -7.24 7.70 -4.98
N TYR A 5 -7.02 6.39 -4.99
CA TYR A 5 -5.85 5.77 -4.39
C TYR A 5 -4.85 5.45 -5.50
N ILE A 6 -3.62 5.93 -5.36
CA ILE A 6 -2.52 5.71 -6.29
C ILE A 6 -1.47 4.89 -5.56
N LEU A 7 -1.33 3.62 -5.93
CA LEU A 7 -0.29 2.74 -5.42
C LEU A 7 0.91 2.79 -6.36
N ASN A 8 2.06 3.13 -5.81
CA ASN A 8 3.35 3.06 -6.46
C ASN A 8 4.22 1.99 -5.80
N SER A 9 5.07 1.31 -6.57
CA SER A 9 6.25 0.62 -6.03
C SER A 9 7.42 1.58 -5.99
N CYS A 10 8.36 1.37 -5.07
CA CYS A 10 9.51 2.26 -4.89
C CYS A 10 10.69 1.53 -4.22
N ASN A 11 11.84 2.20 -4.16
CA ASN A 11 12.96 1.72 -3.36
C ASN A 11 12.67 1.86 -1.85
N GLY A 12 13.58 1.36 -1.00
CA GLY A 12 13.39 1.38 0.46
C GLY A 12 13.40 2.78 1.09
N PHE A 13 13.68 3.83 0.32
CA PHE A 13 13.70 5.23 0.76
C PHE A 13 12.52 6.03 0.20
N GLU A 14 11.60 5.39 -0.53
CA GLU A 14 10.42 6.02 -1.15
C GLU A 14 10.75 7.22 -2.04
N GLU A 15 11.93 7.23 -2.65
CA GLU A 15 12.36 8.34 -3.50
C GLU A 15 11.44 8.47 -4.71
N TYR A 16 10.97 9.69 -4.99
CA TYR A 16 10.05 9.96 -6.10
C TYR A 16 10.60 9.47 -7.46
N SER A 17 11.90 9.61 -7.69
CA SER A 17 12.58 9.12 -8.91
C SER A 17 12.57 7.60 -9.06
N SER A 18 12.33 6.86 -7.97
CA SER A 18 12.22 5.40 -7.96
C SER A 18 10.78 4.91 -8.09
N MET A 19 9.80 5.80 -7.94
CA MET A 19 8.39 5.43 -7.94
C MET A 19 7.94 4.94 -9.31
N ARG A 20 7.24 3.81 -9.32
CA ARG A 20 6.59 3.26 -10.51
C ARG A 20 5.12 3.01 -10.21
N LEU A 21 4.26 3.53 -11.07
CA LEU A 21 2.82 3.36 -10.93
C LEU A 21 2.45 1.87 -11.03
N VAL A 22 1.84 1.34 -9.97
CA VAL A 22 1.29 -0.02 -9.94
C VAL A 22 -0.20 0.01 -10.22
N ALA A 23 -0.94 0.95 -9.60
CA ALA A 23 -2.38 1.07 -9.79
C ALA A 23 -2.91 2.44 -9.40
N ALA A 24 -3.95 2.90 -10.11
CA ALA A 24 -4.79 4.02 -9.70
C ALA A 24 -6.26 3.59 -9.71
N THR A 25 -6.96 3.74 -8.57
CA THR A 25 -8.37 3.33 -8.48
C THR A 25 -9.10 4.04 -7.36
N THR A 26 -10.42 4.20 -7.48
CA THR A 26 -11.26 4.72 -6.40
C THR A 26 -11.75 3.62 -5.44
N SER A 27 -11.29 2.37 -5.61
CA SER A 27 -11.73 1.23 -4.79
C SER A 27 -10.65 0.78 -3.82
N ILE A 28 -10.84 1.08 -2.54
CA ILE A 28 -9.95 0.65 -1.46
C ILE A 28 -9.83 -0.89 -1.38
N LYS A 29 -10.90 -1.62 -1.71
CA LYS A 29 -10.89 -3.10 -1.79
C LYS A 29 -9.96 -3.60 -2.90
N LYS A 30 -9.91 -2.91 -4.05
CA LYS A 30 -8.97 -3.24 -5.13
C LYS A 30 -7.53 -2.96 -4.70
N ILE A 31 -7.26 -1.83 -4.05
CA ILE A 31 -5.93 -1.54 -3.48
C ILE A 31 -5.48 -2.66 -2.54
N LYS A 32 -6.31 -3.08 -1.58
CA LYS A 32 -6.02 -4.23 -0.71
C LYS A 32 -5.60 -5.47 -1.50
N SER A 33 -6.36 -5.81 -2.54
CA SER A 33 -6.07 -6.98 -3.36
C SER A 33 -4.77 -6.84 -4.14
N ILE A 34 -4.44 -5.64 -4.62
CA ILE A 34 -3.22 -5.38 -5.39
C ILE A 34 -2.00 -5.42 -4.46
N ILE A 35 -2.07 -4.82 -3.26
CA ILE A 35 -1.00 -4.93 -2.26
C ILE A 35 -0.73 -6.40 -1.90
N ILE A 36 -1.78 -7.20 -1.67
CA ILE A 36 -1.62 -8.65 -1.41
C ILE A 36 -0.91 -9.34 -2.58
N LYS A 37 -1.23 -8.97 -3.83
CA LYS A 37 -0.57 -9.52 -5.01
C LYS A 37 0.92 -9.16 -5.02
N GLN A 38 1.26 -7.89 -4.80
CA GLN A 38 2.65 -7.42 -4.77
C GLN A 38 3.48 -8.07 -3.65
N ILE A 39 2.89 -8.32 -2.47
CA ILE A 39 3.56 -9.09 -1.40
C ILE A 39 3.83 -10.54 -1.82
N LYS A 40 2.90 -11.18 -2.54
CA LYS A 40 3.11 -12.55 -3.03
C LYS A 40 4.26 -12.63 -4.04
N GLU A 41 4.36 -11.61 -4.88
CA GLU A 41 5.37 -11.41 -5.93
C GLU A 41 6.71 -10.89 -5.40
N GLU A 42 6.83 -10.63 -4.09
CA GLU A 42 8.04 -10.11 -3.43
C GLU A 42 8.46 -8.69 -3.85
N GLU A 43 7.54 -7.96 -4.47
CA GLU A 43 7.74 -6.57 -4.88
C GLU A 43 7.44 -5.58 -3.73
N MET A 44 6.68 -6.00 -2.72
CA MET A 44 6.34 -5.20 -1.56
C MET A 44 6.42 -6.03 -0.27
N THR A 45 6.63 -5.36 0.86
CA THR A 45 6.65 -6.00 2.17
C THR A 45 5.69 -5.28 3.10
N TYR A 46 4.93 -6.03 3.90
CA TYR A 46 4.07 -5.47 4.94
C TYR A 46 4.54 -5.91 6.32
N THR A 47 4.88 -4.95 7.18
CA THR A 47 5.35 -5.25 8.54
C THR A 47 5.16 -4.08 9.49
N ARG A 48 4.90 -4.39 10.77
CA ARG A 48 4.89 -3.42 11.87
C ARG A 48 6.30 -3.24 12.46
N GLY A 49 7.28 -3.00 11.60
CA GLY A 49 8.69 -2.78 11.98
C GLY A 49 9.54 -4.04 12.21
N ASN A 50 9.03 -5.26 11.97
CA ASN A 50 9.83 -6.48 12.06
C ASN A 50 10.10 -7.05 10.67
N ASP A 51 11.30 -6.85 10.15
CA ASP A 51 11.70 -7.38 8.85
C ASP A 51 11.92 -8.90 8.89
N GLY A 52 11.66 -9.58 7.78
CA GLY A 52 11.84 -11.04 7.67
C GLY A 52 10.61 -11.89 8.00
N LEU A 53 9.41 -11.29 8.09
CA LEU A 53 8.16 -12.06 8.17
C LEU A 53 7.91 -12.84 6.87
N SER A 54 7.42 -14.08 6.98
CA SER A 54 6.99 -14.85 5.80
C SER A 54 5.80 -14.19 5.10
N LYS A 55 5.68 -14.35 3.78
CA LYS A 55 4.60 -13.78 2.95
C LYS A 55 3.20 -14.06 3.53
N THR A 56 2.97 -15.28 4.02
CA THR A 56 1.70 -15.67 4.66
C THR A 56 1.42 -14.87 5.93
N LYS A 57 2.44 -14.63 6.77
CA LYS A 57 2.28 -13.81 7.98
C LYS A 57 2.03 -12.35 7.64
N GLN A 58 2.76 -11.80 6.66
CA GLN A 58 2.54 -10.43 6.17
C GLN A 58 1.11 -10.24 5.66
N ILE A 59 0.61 -11.13 4.79
CA ILE A 59 -0.75 -11.06 4.24
C ILE A 59 -1.81 -11.21 5.33
N LYS A 60 -1.60 -12.11 6.31
CA LYS A 60 -2.51 -12.26 7.45
C LYS A 60 -2.58 -10.97 8.26
N MET A 61 -1.43 -10.40 8.59
CA MET A 61 -1.32 -9.15 9.34
C MET A 61 -1.99 -7.99 8.60
N LEU A 62 -1.72 -7.84 7.30
CA LEU A 62 -2.36 -6.83 6.45
C LEU A 62 -3.88 -6.95 6.51
N ARG A 63 -4.43 -8.17 6.42
CA ARG A 63 -5.89 -8.38 6.45
C ARG A 63 -6.50 -7.95 7.78
N GLU A 64 -5.86 -8.32 8.88
CA GLU A 64 -6.28 -7.96 10.24
C GLU A 64 -6.24 -6.44 10.45
N ASP A 65 -5.17 -5.78 10.00
CA ASP A 65 -5.01 -4.33 10.15
C ASP A 65 -5.97 -3.57 9.26
N TRP A 66 -6.25 -4.06 8.06
CA TRP A 66 -7.24 -3.45 7.18
C TRP A 66 -8.65 -3.41 7.78
N GLU A 67 -8.97 -4.32 8.70
CA GLU A 67 -10.28 -4.40 9.34
C GLU A 67 -10.34 -3.62 10.66
N LYS A 68 -9.20 -3.44 11.32
CA LYS A 68 -9.10 -2.90 12.68
C LYS A 68 -8.46 -1.52 12.77
N MET A 69 -7.68 -1.15 11.77
CA MET A 69 -6.87 0.06 11.73
C MET A 69 -7.33 0.99 10.60
N GLY A 70 -6.97 2.27 10.71
CA GLY A 70 -7.21 3.25 9.65
C GLY A 70 -6.27 3.04 8.46
N GLU A 71 -6.70 3.50 7.27
CA GLU A 71 -5.96 3.42 6.01
C GLU A 71 -4.51 3.90 6.14
N ASN A 72 -4.29 5.04 6.79
CA ASN A 72 -2.96 5.63 6.98
C ASN A 72 -2.02 4.67 7.71
N ILE A 73 -2.46 4.07 8.82
CA ILE A 73 -1.64 3.13 9.59
C ILE A 73 -1.27 1.91 8.74
N VAL A 74 -2.19 1.44 7.91
CA VAL A 74 -1.91 0.33 7.00
C VAL A 74 -0.90 0.75 5.93
N PHE A 75 -1.04 1.94 5.36
CA PHE A 75 -0.13 2.41 4.32
C PHE A 75 1.28 2.69 4.87
N ASP A 76 1.40 3.24 6.08
CA ASP A 76 2.69 3.50 6.74
C ASP A 76 3.48 2.22 7.07
N ASN A 77 2.82 1.06 7.14
CA ASN A 77 3.44 -0.24 7.39
C ASN A 77 3.82 -0.99 6.08
N LEU A 78 3.61 -0.36 4.92
CA LEU A 78 4.01 -0.88 3.62
C LEU A 78 5.44 -0.43 3.31
N LYS A 79 6.32 -1.38 3.01
CA LYS A 79 7.68 -1.14 2.52
C LYS A 79 7.76 -1.43 1.03
N TYR A 80 8.58 -0.64 0.33
CA TYR A 80 8.75 -0.69 -1.13
C TYR A 80 7.46 -0.38 -1.90
N GLY A 81 6.46 0.16 -1.23
CA GLY A 81 5.19 0.56 -1.79
C GLY A 81 4.69 1.81 -1.09
N TYR A 82 4.18 2.75 -1.88
CA TYR A 82 3.66 4.02 -1.38
C TYR A 82 2.24 4.20 -1.90
N VAL A 83 1.31 4.60 -1.03
CA VAL A 83 -0.07 4.88 -1.40
C VAL A 83 -0.36 6.36 -1.23
N GLU A 84 -0.51 7.05 -2.36
CA GLU A 84 -1.02 8.42 -2.37
C GLU A 84 -2.56 8.39 -2.37
N VAL A 85 -3.18 9.23 -1.53
CA VAL A 85 -4.63 9.38 -1.48
C VAL A 85 -4.98 10.80 -1.88
N VAL A 86 -5.48 10.95 -3.10
CA VAL A 86 -5.96 12.23 -3.62
C VAL A 86 -7.48 12.25 -3.65
N ILE A 87 -8.06 13.44 -3.72
CA ILE A 87 -9.50 13.64 -3.77
C ILE A 87 -9.87 14.16 -5.17
N ASP A 88 -10.86 13.53 -5.79
CA ASP A 88 -11.48 13.98 -7.03
C ASP A 88 -12.23 15.30 -6.79
N GLY A 89 -11.70 16.38 -7.38
CA GLY A 89 -12.14 17.77 -7.24
C GLY A 89 -10.97 18.68 -6.85
N GLU A 90 -10.54 19.54 -7.77
CA GLU A 90 -9.51 20.56 -7.53
C GLU A 90 -9.90 21.49 -6.37
N ILE A 91 -8.96 21.74 -5.45
CA ILE A 91 -8.78 23.10 -4.93
C ILE A 91 -7.33 23.43 -5.27
N GLN A 92 -7.17 24.32 -6.24
CA GLN A 92 -5.90 24.96 -6.60
C GLN A 92 -5.45 25.88 -5.46
#